data_AF-A0A4R4XDJ8-F1
#
_entry.id   AF-A0A4R4XDJ8-F1
#
_cell.length_a   1.000
_cell.length_b   1.000
_cell.length_c   1.000
_cell.angle_alpha   90.00
_cell.angle_beta   90.00
_cell.angle_gamma   90.00
#
_symmetry.space_group_name_H-M   'P 1'
#
loop_
_entity.id
_entity.type
_entity.pdbx_description
1 polymer ?
#
loop_
_entity_poly.entity_id
_entity_poly.type
_entity_poly.pdbx_seq_one_letter_code
_entity_poly.pdbx_strand_id
1 'polypeptide(L)' 'MRGLLAEANWSGRELAEAVNACGSEIAYELRYQRGAVSHWLSGMRPRPPVPGLIAEALSRRLGRPITLADAGFESAPARP' A
#
# COMPACT_ATOMS: atom_id res chain seq x y z
N MET A 1 6.94 2.01 4.39
CA MET A 1 5.51 2.09 4.77
C MET A 1 5.14 2.91 6.01
N ARG A 2 5.62 2.60 7.23
CA ARG A 2 5.10 3.23 8.49
C ARG A 2 5.17 4.76 8.47
N GLY A 3 6.23 5.33 7.91
CA GLY A 3 6.37 6.79 7.71
C GLY A 3 5.25 7.35 6.82
N LEU A 4 5.01 6.73 5.66
CA LEU A 4 3.95 7.15 4.73
C LEU A 4 2.55 7.08 5.32
N LEU A 5 2.28 6.06 6.15
CA LEU A 5 1.01 5.97 6.88
C LEU A 5 0.84 7.13 7.85
N ALA A 6 1.90 7.51 8.56
CA ALA A 6 1.88 8.67 9.45
C ALA A 6 1.69 9.98 8.65
N GLU A 7 2.41 10.16 7.54
CA GLU A 7 2.26 11.33 6.66
C GLU A 7 0.85 11.42 6.05
N ALA A 8 0.28 10.29 5.63
CA ALA A 8 -1.08 10.21 5.08
C ALA A 8 -2.19 10.34 6.14
N ASN A 9 -1.80 10.36 7.42
CA ASN A 9 -2.68 10.22 8.58
C ASN A 9 -3.61 9.00 8.45
N TRP A 10 -3.06 7.87 7.99
CA TRP A 10 -3.76 6.62 7.78
C TRP A 10 -3.37 5.55 8.79
N SER A 11 -4.39 4.92 9.34
CA SER A 11 -4.25 3.68 10.08
C SER A 11 -4.11 2.48 9.15
N GLY A 12 -3.55 1.36 9.64
CA GLY A 12 -3.50 0.11 8.87
C GLY A 12 -4.89 -0.42 8.44
N ARG A 13 -5.97 0.01 9.11
CA ARG A 13 -7.33 -0.25 8.63
C ARG A 13 -7.67 0.61 7.40
N GLU A 14 -7.44 1.91 7.47
CA GLU A 14 -7.73 2.85 6.39
C GLU A 14 -6.94 2.52 5.12
N LEU A 15 -5.67 2.10 5.27
CA LEU A 15 -4.89 1.61 4.14
C LEU A 15 -5.56 0.39 3.49
N ALA A 16 -6.01 -0.57 4.30
CA ALA A 16 -6.68 -1.76 3.79
C ALA A 16 -7.99 -1.41 3.06
N GLU A 17 -8.78 -0.49 3.61
CA GLU A 17 -10.02 -0.01 3.00
C GLU A 17 -9.75 0.72 1.67
N ALA A 18 -8.72 1.57 1.61
CA ALA A 18 -8.31 2.25 0.37
C ALA A 18 -7.84 1.26 -0.70
N VAL A 19 -7.07 0.23 -0.32
CA VAL A 19 -6.62 -0.83 -1.23
C VAL A 19 -7.80 -1.66 -1.73
N ASN A 20 -8.76 -1.98 -0.86
CA ASN A 20 -9.97 -2.68 -1.25
C ASN A 20 -10.82 -1.84 -2.21
N ALA A 21 -10.92 -0.53 -1.97
CA ALA A 21 -11.59 0.40 -2.87
C ALA A 21 -10.93 0.41 -4.25
N CYS A 22 -9.61 0.61 -4.33
CA CYS A 22 -8.89 0.56 -5.61
C CYS A 22 -8.96 -0.82 -6.28
N GLY A 23 -8.98 -1.92 -5.52
CA GLY A 23 -9.23 -3.26 -6.05
C GLY A 23 -10.62 -3.38 -6.65
N SER A 24 -11.63 -2.85 -5.97
CA SER A 24 -13.00 -2.83 -6.45
C SER A 24 -13.14 -2.03 -7.76
N GLU A 25 -12.35 -0.96 -7.95
CA GLU A 25 -12.33 -0.19 -9.21
C GLU A 25 -11.91 -1.05 -10.41
N ILE A 26 -11.03 -2.04 -10.20
CA ILE A 26 -10.55 -2.95 -11.25
C ILE A 26 -11.26 -4.32 -11.23
N ALA A 27 -12.45 -4.39 -10.62
CA ALA A 27 -13.23 -5.62 -10.44
C ALA A 27 -12.48 -6.76 -9.71
N TYR A 28 -11.54 -6.41 -8.84
CA TYR A 28 -10.89 -7.33 -7.91
C TYR A 28 -11.55 -7.25 -6.53
N GLU A 29 -12.21 -8.34 -6.11
CA GLU A 29 -12.72 -8.44 -4.74
C GLU A 29 -11.58 -8.65 -3.75
N LEU A 30 -11.04 -7.54 -3.25
CA LEU A 30 -10.06 -7.51 -2.18
C LEU A 30 -10.77 -7.17 -0.86
N ARG A 31 -10.55 -8.00 0.16
CA ARG A 31 -11.10 -7.82 1.51
C ARG A 31 -9.99 -7.82 2.55
N TYR A 32 -9.01 -6.95 2.36
CA TYR A 32 -7.94 -6.77 3.32
C TYR A 32 -8.46 -6.08 4.58
N GLN A 33 -7.88 -6.50 5.70
CA GLN A 33 -8.18 -6.03 7.04
C GLN A 33 -6.88 -5.47 7.65
N ARG A 34 -6.96 -4.79 8.79
CA ARG A 34 -5.78 -4.29 9.52
C ARG A 34 -4.68 -5.35 9.70
N GLY A 35 -5.06 -6.61 9.97
CA GLY A 35 -4.11 -7.72 10.14
C GLY A 35 -3.27 -8.03 8.89
N ALA A 36 -3.84 -7.87 7.69
CA ALA A 36 -3.10 -8.00 6.45
C ALA A 36 -2.03 -6.91 6.32
N VAL A 37 -2.36 -5.67 6.70
CA VAL A 37 -1.40 -4.56 6.71
C VAL A 37 -0.29 -4.79 7.73
N SER A 38 -0.59 -5.30 8.92
CA SER A 38 0.46 -5.71 9.87
C SER A 38 1.42 -6.72 9.26
N HIS A 39 0.91 -7.65 8.46
CA HIS A 39 1.75 -8.62 7.76
C HIS A 39 2.61 -7.93 6.68
N TRP A 40 2.06 -6.98 5.92
CA TRP A 40 2.83 -6.19 4.95
C TRP A 40 3.95 -5.38 5.61
N LEU A 41 3.64 -4.75 6.74
CA LEU A 41 4.62 -4.04 7.57
C LEU A 41 5.69 -4.96 8.14
N SER A 42 5.38 -6.24 8.34
CA SER A 42 6.32 -7.26 8.77
C SER A 42 7.22 -7.79 7.65
N GLY A 43 7.06 -7.29 6.41
CA GLY A 43 7.90 -7.65 5.26
C GLY A 43 7.25 -8.62 4.27
N MET A 44 6.00 -9.04 4.49
CA MET A 44 5.28 -9.85 3.50
C MET A 44 4.85 -9.00 2.32
N ARG A 45 5.22 -9.44 1.13
CA ARG A 45 4.81 -8.80 -0.12
C ARG A 45 3.52 -9.44 -0.62
N PRO A 46 2.41 -8.68 -0.72
CA PRO A 46 1.20 -9.20 -1.32
C PRO A 46 1.41 -9.44 -2.82
N ARG A 47 0.61 -10.34 -3.42
CA ARG A 47 0.71 -10.64 -4.85
C ARG A 47 0.22 -9.45 -5.69
N PRO A 48 0.80 -9.19 -6.88
CA PRO A 48 0.26 -8.23 -7.83
C PRO A 48 -1.21 -8.56 -8.14
N PRO A 49 -2.12 -7.57 -8.21
CA PRO A 49 -1.87 -6.11 -8.33
C PRO A 49 -1.79 -5.31 -7.00
N VAL A 50 -1.95 -5.95 -5.84
CA VAL A 50 -2.07 -5.30 -4.52
C VAL A 50 -0.97 -4.29 -4.18
N PRO A 51 0.34 -4.57 -4.33
CA PRO A 51 1.38 -3.59 -4.02
C PRO A 51 1.25 -2.32 -4.88
N GLY A 52 0.80 -2.46 -6.14
CA GLY A 52 0.49 -1.33 -7.02
C GLY A 52 -0.69 -0.50 -6.51
N LEU A 53 -1.76 -1.16 -6.06
CA LEU A 53 -2.92 -0.49 -5.47
C LEU A 53 -2.55 0.26 -4.18
N ILE A 54 -1.66 -0.29 -3.36
CA ILE A 54 -1.18 0.37 -2.14
C ILE A 54 -0.39 1.64 -2.48
N ALA A 55 0.54 1.53 -3.42
CA ALA A 55 1.32 2.67 -3.88
C ALA A 55 0.43 3.74 -4.50
N GLU A 56 -0.56 3.35 -5.30
CA GLU A 56 -1.52 4.27 -5.91
C GLU A 56 -2.42 4.94 -4.87
N ALA A 57 -2.95 4.20 -3.89
CA ALA A 57 -3.74 4.75 -2.80
C ALA A 57 -2.95 5.78 -1.98
N LEU A 58 -1.71 5.45 -1.61
CA LEU A 58 -0.82 6.36 -0.90
C LEU A 58 -0.45 7.57 -1.76
N SER A 59 -0.24 7.37 -3.06
CA SER A 59 0.09 8.44 -4.00
C SER A 59 -1.03 9.45 -4.16
N ARG A 60 -2.27 8.95 -4.34
CA ARG A 60 -3.48 9.77 -4.39
C ARG A 60 -3.66 10.56 -3.08
N ARG A 61 -3.33 9.97 -1.93
CA ARG A 61 -3.49 10.60 -0.62
C ARG A 61 -2.42 11.65 -0.31
N LEU A 62 -1.15 11.34 -0.61
CA LEU A 62 -0.01 12.21 -0.33
C LEU A 62 0.21 13.29 -1.40
N GLY A 63 -0.47 13.17 -2.54
CA GLY A 63 -0.31 14.12 -3.65
C GLY A 63 1.02 14.02 -4.39
N ARG A 64 1.77 12.92 -4.19
CA ARG A 64 3.05 12.65 -4.88
C ARG A 64 3.07 11.21 -5.39
N PRO A 65 3.79 10.90 -6.49
CA PRO A 65 3.97 9.53 -6.94
C PRO A 65 4.73 8.72 -5.88
N ILE A 66 4.05 7.74 -5.28
CA ILE A 66 4.64 6.78 -4.36
C ILE A 66 4.94 5.52 -5.15
N THR A 67 6.16 5.02 -5.05
CA THR A 67 6.59 3.79 -5.72
C THR A 67 6.45 2.58 -4.79
N LEU A 68 6.53 1.38 -5.36
CA LEU A 68 6.56 0.15 -4.58
C LEU A 68 7.74 0.14 -3.59
N ALA A 69 8.90 0.67 -3.98
CA ALA A 69 10.07 0.80 -3.10
C ALA A 69 9.79 1.72 -1.91
N ASP A 70 9.16 2.86 -2.16
CA ASP A 70 8.83 3.85 -1.12
C ASP A 70 7.82 3.28 -0.10
N ALA A 71 6.83 2.55 -0.63
CA ALA A 71 5.90 1.78 0.19
C ALA A 71 6.60 0.64 0.97
N GLY A 72 7.79 0.19 0.56
CA GLY A 72 8.53 -0.91 1.18
C GLY A 72 8.20 -2.29 0.62
N PHE A 73 7.55 -2.35 -0.55
CA PHE A 73 7.22 -3.58 -1.27
C PHE A 73 8.28 -4.02 -2.28
N GLU A 74 9.18 -3.12 -2.64
CA GLU A 74 10.36 -3.41 -3.45
C GLU A 74 11.58 -3.17 -2.55
N SER A 75 12.46 -4.18 -2.46
CA SER A 75 13.83 -3.91 -2.01
C SER A 75 14.40 -3.00 -3.07
N ALA A 76 14.64 -1.73 -2.72
CA ALA A 76 15.11 -0.72 -3.65
C ALA A 76 16.19 -1.30 -4.59
N PRO A 77 16.10 -1.14 -5.92
CA PRO A 77 17.31 -1.22 -6.70
C PRO A 77 18.23 -0.12 -6.17
N ALA A 78 19.42 -0.52 -5.71
CA ALA A 78 20.46 0.40 -5.31
C ALA A 78 20.57 1.48 -6.39
N ARG A 79 20.20 2.71 -6.04
CA ARG A 79 20.39 3.84 -6.94
C ARG A 79 21.86 4.26 -6.80
N PRO A 80 22.68 4.21 -7.87
CA PRO A 80 24.03 4.76 -7.85
C PRO A 80 24.00 6.30 -7.74
#